data_AF-A0A258CQR9-F1
#
_entry.id   AF-A0A258CQR9-F1
#
_cell.length_a   1.000
_cell.length_b   1.000
_cell.length_c   1.000
_cell.angle_alpha   90.00
_cell.angle_beta   90.00
_cell.angle_gamma   90.00
#
_symmetry.space_group_name_H-M   'P 1'
#
loop_
_entity.id
_entity.type
_entity.pdbx_description
1 polymer ?
#
loop_
_entity_poly.entity_id
_entity_poly.type
_entity_poly.pdbx_seq_one_letter_code
_entity_poly.pdbx_strand_id
1 'polypeptide(L)'
;VYAVVQVAAVFMPAGSSVMGMFLLVLAGLPYSAAPVLVRSMMADIGDEERLESGVDKTGLLYAIVTGTVKLGYALAVAVFIALGWMGFDPKVSTPEGDAALIGMYAIAPAALGLVVAAIMMRYPLDATRLAEIQRQLAARDAAAADASKSSGPSDSHVPTNAALGPAE
;
A
#
# COMPACT_ATOMS: atom_id res chain seq x y z
N VAL A 1 -15.05 5.30 -9.48
CA VAL A 1 -14.54 5.53 -10.85
C VAL A 1 -14.01 4.25 -11.47
N TYR A 2 -12.93 3.64 -10.94
CA TYR A 2 -12.33 2.44 -11.53
C TYR A 2 -13.33 1.31 -11.88
N ALA A 3 -14.18 0.89 -10.91
CA ALA A 3 -15.18 -0.15 -11.16
C ALA A 3 -16.18 0.22 -12.26
N VAL A 4 -16.58 1.49 -12.34
CA VAL A 4 -17.49 1.99 -13.39
C VAL A 4 -16.83 1.91 -14.76
N VAL A 5 -15.55 2.28 -14.87
CA VAL A 5 -14.80 2.21 -16.12
C VAL A 5 -14.60 0.75 -16.56
N GLN A 6 -14.29 -0.16 -15.63
CA GLN A 6 -14.17 -1.59 -15.93
C GLN A 6 -15.49 -2.21 -16.40
N VAL A 7 -16.61 -1.87 -15.77
CA VAL A 7 -17.94 -2.31 -16.23
C VAL A 7 -18.27 -1.71 -17.59
N ALA A 8 -17.96 -0.43 -17.83
CA ALA A 8 -18.16 0.20 -19.13
C ALA A 8 -17.32 -0.45 -20.24
N ALA A 9 -16.12 -0.94 -19.92
CA ALA A 9 -15.25 -1.64 -20.87
C ALA A 9 -15.85 -2.95 -21.39
N VAL A 10 -16.73 -3.61 -20.62
CA VAL A 10 -17.42 -4.85 -21.03
C VAL A 10 -18.42 -4.58 -22.17
N PHE A 11 -19.00 -3.40 -22.23
CA PHE A 11 -19.99 -3.02 -23.25
C PHE A 11 -19.35 -2.38 -24.49
N MET A 12 -18.03 -2.40 -24.60
CA MET A 12 -17.31 -1.76 -25.69
C MET A 12 -17.43 -2.57 -27.01
N PRO A 13 -17.83 -1.94 -28.12
CA PRO A 13 -17.89 -2.62 -29.42
C PRO A 13 -16.50 -3.01 -29.92
N ALA A 14 -16.38 -4.26 -30.40
CA ALA A 14 -15.17 -4.75 -31.05
C ALA A 14 -14.78 -3.86 -32.24
N GLY A 15 -13.49 -3.51 -32.35
CA GLY A 15 -12.95 -2.70 -33.45
C GLY A 15 -12.86 -1.19 -33.19
N SER A 16 -13.35 -0.69 -32.05
CA SER A 16 -13.27 0.74 -31.70
C SER A 16 -12.01 1.12 -30.90
N SER A 17 -10.83 0.99 -31.51
CA SER A 17 -9.53 1.19 -30.82
C SER A 17 -9.38 2.56 -30.15
N VAL A 18 -9.94 3.63 -30.73
CA VAL A 18 -9.90 4.99 -30.14
C VAL A 18 -10.71 5.06 -28.84
N MET A 19 -11.92 4.47 -28.83
CA MET A 19 -12.78 4.44 -27.64
C MET A 19 -12.12 3.64 -26.52
N GLY A 20 -11.53 2.48 -26.84
CA GLY A 20 -10.78 1.67 -25.88
C GLY A 20 -9.59 2.41 -25.28
N MET A 21 -8.87 3.19 -26.10
CA MET A 21 -7.78 4.03 -25.61
C MET A 21 -8.26 5.09 -24.62
N PHE A 22 -9.36 5.79 -24.90
CA PHE A 22 -9.95 6.74 -23.96
C PHE A 22 -10.39 6.07 -22.65
N LEU A 23 -11.01 4.89 -22.71
CA LEU A 23 -11.40 4.14 -21.53
C LEU A 23 -10.20 3.69 -20.69
N LEU A 24 -9.11 3.24 -21.33
CA LEU A 24 -7.89 2.86 -20.62
C LEU A 24 -7.22 4.06 -19.94
N VAL A 25 -7.21 5.24 -20.58
CA VAL A 25 -6.75 6.48 -19.96
C VAL A 25 -7.58 6.81 -18.73
N LEU A 26 -8.91 6.72 -18.84
CA LEU A 26 -9.81 6.99 -17.72
C LEU A 26 -9.67 5.97 -16.58
N ALA A 27 -9.39 4.70 -16.90
CA ALA A 27 -9.09 3.66 -15.93
C ALA A 27 -7.76 3.90 -15.21
N GLY A 28 -6.77 4.49 -15.90
CA GLY A 28 -5.45 4.79 -15.36
C GLY A 28 -5.43 5.92 -14.33
N LEU A 29 -6.30 6.92 -14.45
CA LEU A 29 -6.37 8.05 -13.50
C LEU A 29 -6.57 7.62 -12.03
N PRO A 30 -7.58 6.80 -11.68
CA PRO A 30 -7.74 6.34 -10.30
C PRO A 30 -6.66 5.34 -9.89
N TYR A 31 -6.00 4.67 -10.85
CA TYR A 31 -4.99 3.66 -10.57
C TYR A 31 -3.76 4.26 -9.87
N SER A 32 -3.35 5.48 -10.22
CA SER A 32 -2.22 6.15 -9.57
C SER A 32 -2.52 6.63 -8.15
N ALA A 33 -3.79 6.91 -7.84
CA ALA A 33 -4.19 7.40 -6.52
C ALA A 33 -4.08 6.32 -5.45
N ALA A 34 -4.49 5.09 -5.76
CA ALA A 34 -4.54 3.99 -4.78
C ALA A 34 -3.20 3.72 -4.05
N PRO A 35 -2.05 3.54 -4.72
CA PRO A 35 -0.79 3.26 -4.03
C PRO A 35 -0.33 4.45 -3.16
N VAL A 36 -0.60 5.69 -3.58
CA VAL A 36 -0.26 6.89 -2.80
C VAL A 36 -1.12 6.96 -1.54
N LEU A 37 -2.43 6.75 -1.68
CA LEU A 37 -3.37 6.80 -0.56
C LEU A 37 -3.09 5.70 0.47
N VAL A 38 -2.84 4.47 0.03
CA VAL A 38 -2.51 3.35 0.94
C VAL A 38 -1.23 3.64 1.72
N ARG A 39 -0.23 4.28 1.09
CA ARG A 39 1.00 4.69 1.76
C ARG A 39 0.78 5.78 2.80
N SER A 40 -0.08 6.76 2.49
CA SER A 40 -0.50 7.79 3.46
C SER A 40 -1.20 7.15 4.65
N MET A 41 -2.21 6.31 4.41
CA MET A 41 -2.95 5.61 5.47
C MET A 41 -2.05 4.71 6.33
N MET A 42 -1.03 4.09 5.72
CA MET A 42 -0.03 3.31 6.45
C MET A 42 0.80 4.18 7.39
N ALA A 43 1.16 5.40 6.98
CA ALA A 43 1.86 6.36 7.83
C ALA A 43 0.94 6.83 8.98
N ASP A 44 -0.31 7.15 8.66
CA ASP A 44 -1.33 7.56 9.64
C ASP A 44 -1.56 6.51 10.73
N ILE A 45 -1.69 5.24 10.34
CA ILE A 45 -1.80 4.10 11.28
C ILE A 45 -0.48 3.89 12.03
N GLY A 46 0.66 4.12 11.37
CA GLY A 46 1.97 4.05 12.02
C GLY A 46 2.13 5.05 13.15
N ASP A 47 1.64 6.28 12.95
CA ASP A 47 1.61 7.32 13.97
C ASP A 47 0.69 6.95 15.14
N GLU A 48 -0.51 6.42 14.86
CA GLU A 48 -1.43 5.90 15.89
C GLU A 48 -0.78 4.79 16.72
N GLU A 49 -0.20 3.79 16.07
CA GLU A 49 0.45 2.66 16.73
C GLU A 49 1.69 3.09 17.53
N ARG A 50 2.45 4.06 17.03
CA ARG A 50 3.58 4.65 17.76
C ARG A 50 3.10 5.39 19.00
N LEU A 51 1.97 6.07 18.93
CA LEU A 51 1.38 6.76 20.08
C LEU A 51 0.92 5.76 21.15
N GLU A 52 0.22 4.69 20.75
CA GLU A 52 -0.31 3.67 21.66
C GLU A 52 0.79 2.78 22.27
N SER A 53 1.68 2.25 21.45
CA SER A 53 2.70 1.30 21.89
C SER A 53 4.01 1.95 22.34
N GLY A 54 4.26 3.21 21.96
CA GLY A 54 5.53 3.89 22.16
C GLY A 54 6.67 3.40 21.27
N VAL A 55 6.43 2.42 20.40
CA VAL A 55 7.44 1.80 19.53
C VAL A 55 7.14 2.15 18.07
N ASP A 56 8.18 2.52 17.32
CA ASP A 56 8.06 2.70 15.88
C ASP A 56 7.96 1.35 15.16
N LYS A 57 6.75 1.04 14.66
CA LYS A 57 6.45 -0.19 13.90
C LYS A 57 6.31 0.06 12.40
N THR A 58 6.76 1.21 11.90
CA THR A 58 6.64 1.60 10.48
C THR A 58 7.23 0.56 9.54
N GLY A 59 8.39 -0.02 9.90
CA GLY A 59 9.03 -1.08 9.10
C GLY A 59 8.17 -2.35 8.99
N LEU A 60 7.50 -2.75 10.07
CA LEU A 60 6.62 -3.91 10.09
C LEU A 60 5.35 -3.66 9.26
N LEU A 61 4.71 -2.49 9.44
CA LEU A 61 3.55 -2.09 8.64
C LEU A 61 3.90 -2.07 7.15
N TYR A 62 5.07 -1.53 6.81
CA TYR A 62 5.55 -1.52 5.43
C TYR A 62 5.80 -2.92 4.86
N ALA A 63 6.38 -3.82 5.67
CA ALA A 63 6.57 -5.22 5.28
C ALA A 63 5.24 -5.94 5.01
N ILE A 64 4.21 -5.70 5.83
CA ILE A 64 2.87 -6.27 5.63
C ILE A 64 2.26 -5.76 4.32
N VAL A 65 2.23 -4.44 4.12
CA VAL A 65 1.65 -3.82 2.90
C VAL A 65 2.35 -4.33 1.64
N THR A 66 3.68 -4.34 1.62
CA THR A 66 4.44 -4.83 0.46
C THR A 66 4.34 -6.33 0.26
N GLY A 67 4.25 -7.10 1.36
CA GLY A 67 3.99 -8.53 1.34
C GLY A 67 2.67 -8.86 0.65
N THR A 68 1.59 -8.15 1.01
CA THR A 68 0.27 -8.32 0.37
C THR A 68 0.32 -8.02 -1.13
N VAL A 69 1.04 -6.99 -1.57
CA VAL A 69 1.22 -6.68 -3.00
C VAL A 69 1.90 -7.84 -3.73
N LYS A 70 2.97 -8.40 -3.16
CA LYS A 70 3.67 -9.56 -3.75
C LYS A 70 2.78 -10.80 -3.82
N LEU A 71 1.97 -11.05 -2.78
CA LEU A 71 0.97 -12.11 -2.80
C LEU A 71 -0.05 -11.90 -3.92
N GLY A 72 -0.49 -10.65 -4.16
CA GLY A 72 -1.34 -10.31 -5.29
C GLY A 72 -0.72 -10.65 -6.64
N TYR A 73 0.57 -10.36 -6.83
CA TYR A 73 1.28 -10.75 -8.05
C TYR A 73 1.42 -12.27 -8.21
N ALA A 74 1.66 -13.00 -7.12
CA ALA A 74 1.67 -14.46 -7.16
C ALA A 74 0.29 -15.02 -7.53
N LEU A 75 -0.79 -14.44 -6.99
CA LEU A 75 -2.16 -14.82 -7.29
C LEU A 75 -2.51 -14.57 -8.77
N ALA A 76 -1.97 -13.52 -9.39
CA ALA A 76 -2.18 -13.25 -10.82
C ALA A 76 -1.73 -14.42 -11.71
N VAL A 77 -0.64 -15.12 -11.34
CA VAL A 77 -0.19 -16.33 -12.06
C VAL A 77 -1.21 -17.45 -11.91
N ALA A 78 -1.75 -17.67 -10.70
CA ALA A 78 -2.78 -18.68 -10.47
C ALA A 78 -4.07 -18.38 -11.25
N VAL A 79 -4.45 -17.11 -11.34
CA VAL A 79 -5.60 -16.66 -12.14
C VAL A 79 -5.41 -17.00 -13.62
N PHE A 80 -4.20 -16.82 -14.16
CA PHE A 80 -3.91 -17.18 -15.55
C PHE A 80 -3.99 -18.69 -15.80
N ILE A 81 -3.52 -19.52 -14.86
CA ILE A 81 -3.67 -20.98 -14.94
C ILE A 81 -5.16 -21.37 -14.91
N ALA A 82 -5.94 -20.75 -14.03
CA ALA A 82 -7.38 -20.98 -13.95
C ALA A 82 -8.12 -20.59 -15.24
N LEU A 83 -7.69 -19.53 -15.93
CA LEU A 83 -8.22 -19.16 -17.26
C LEU A 83 -8.07 -20.29 -18.27
N GLY A 84 -6.92 -20.98 -18.29
CA GLY A 84 -6.71 -22.14 -19.16
C GLY A 84 -7.70 -23.27 -18.90
N TRP A 85 -8.09 -23.51 -17.64
CA TRP A 85 -9.11 -24.50 -17.30
C TRP A 85 -10.54 -24.05 -17.68
N MET A 86 -10.78 -22.75 -17.81
CA MET A 86 -12.04 -22.18 -18.27
C MET A 86 -12.16 -22.12 -19.80
N GLY A 87 -11.19 -22.67 -20.54
CA GLY A 87 -11.22 -22.73 -22.01
C GLY A 87 -10.60 -21.52 -22.72
N PHE A 88 -9.89 -20.66 -21.99
CA PHE A 88 -9.13 -19.56 -22.59
C PHE A 88 -7.85 -20.09 -23.27
N ASP A 89 -7.75 -19.89 -24.58
CA ASP A 89 -6.52 -20.11 -25.35
C ASP A 89 -6.01 -18.77 -25.92
N PRO A 90 -4.81 -18.30 -25.55
CA PRO A 90 -4.22 -17.07 -26.10
C PRO A 90 -4.01 -17.09 -27.63
N LYS A 91 -3.99 -18.27 -28.26
CA LYS A 91 -3.73 -18.45 -29.69
C LYS A 91 -5.01 -18.58 -30.51
N VAL A 92 -6.12 -18.95 -29.88
CA VAL A 92 -7.38 -19.23 -30.55
C VAL A 92 -8.52 -18.60 -29.74
N SER A 93 -9.16 -17.59 -30.34
CA SER A 93 -10.35 -16.97 -29.74
C SER A 93 -11.54 -17.91 -29.87
N THR A 94 -12.18 -18.19 -28.73
CA THR A 94 -13.41 -18.95 -28.59
C THR A 94 -14.40 -18.13 -27.76
N PRO A 95 -15.72 -18.23 -28.00
CA PRO A 95 -16.71 -17.49 -27.22
C PRO A 95 -16.61 -17.75 -25.71
N GLU A 96 -16.35 -18.99 -25.32
CA GLU A 96 -16.17 -19.40 -23.92
C GLU A 96 -14.90 -18.81 -23.31
N GLY A 97 -13.78 -18.88 -24.03
CA GLY A 97 -12.50 -18.34 -23.58
C GLY A 97 -12.51 -16.81 -23.45
N ASP A 98 -13.15 -16.12 -24.41
CA ASP A 98 -13.30 -14.67 -24.39
C ASP A 98 -14.19 -14.22 -23.23
N ALA A 99 -15.29 -14.94 -22.97
CA ALA A 99 -16.16 -14.66 -21.81
C ALA A 99 -15.41 -14.86 -20.48
N ALA A 100 -14.61 -15.93 -20.36
CA ALA A 100 -13.78 -16.18 -19.19
C ALA A 100 -12.75 -15.07 -18.97
N LEU A 101 -12.09 -14.63 -20.05
CA LEU A 101 -11.14 -13.52 -20.00
C LEU A 101 -11.81 -12.22 -19.57
N ILE A 102 -12.94 -11.84 -20.17
CA ILE A 102 -13.69 -10.63 -19.82
C ILE A 102 -14.13 -10.67 -18.35
N GLY A 103 -14.66 -11.81 -17.89
CA GLY A 103 -15.07 -11.99 -16.50
C GLY A 103 -13.91 -11.78 -15.53
N MET A 104 -12.75 -12.36 -15.82
CA MET A 104 -11.59 -12.32 -14.92
C MET A 104 -10.78 -11.01 -15.02
N TYR A 105 -10.78 -10.35 -16.18
CA TYR A 105 -10.06 -9.09 -16.41
C TYR A 105 -10.84 -7.84 -16.00
N ALA A 106 -12.17 -7.84 -16.22
CA ALA A 106 -13.00 -6.66 -15.99
C ALA A 106 -13.91 -6.82 -14.77
N ILE A 107 -14.70 -7.90 -14.72
CA ILE A 107 -15.75 -8.07 -13.70
C ILE A 107 -15.14 -8.36 -12.32
N ALA A 108 -14.22 -9.32 -12.22
CA ALA A 108 -13.63 -9.69 -10.94
C ALA A 108 -12.86 -8.51 -10.28
N PRO A 109 -11.99 -7.76 -10.97
CA PRO A 109 -11.34 -6.57 -10.40
C PRO A 109 -12.32 -5.45 -10.08
N ALA A 110 -13.40 -5.27 -10.85
CA ALA A 110 -14.43 -4.29 -10.54
C ALA A 110 -15.14 -4.64 -9.21
N ALA A 111 -15.51 -5.92 -9.02
CA ALA A 111 -16.13 -6.40 -7.80
C ALA A 111 -15.20 -6.24 -6.58
N LEU A 112 -13.92 -6.63 -6.72
CA LEU A 112 -12.92 -6.43 -5.66
C LEU A 112 -12.75 -4.94 -5.33
N GLY A 113 -12.74 -4.06 -6.33
CA GLY A 113 -12.67 -2.61 -6.13
C GLY A 113 -13.88 -2.06 -5.35
N LEU A 114 -15.08 -2.60 -5.58
CA LEU A 114 -16.28 -2.24 -4.81
C LEU A 114 -16.19 -2.74 -3.36
N VAL A 115 -15.66 -3.95 -3.13
CA VAL A 115 -15.41 -4.47 -1.78
C VAL A 115 -14.42 -3.57 -1.04
N VAL A 116 -13.32 -3.17 -1.69
CA VAL A 116 -12.35 -2.23 -1.12
C VAL A 116 -13.02 -0.90 -0.79
N ALA A 117 -13.84 -0.35 -1.69
CA ALA A 117 -14.57 0.89 -1.43
C ALA A 117 -15.50 0.77 -0.21
N ALA A 118 -16.22 -0.34 -0.07
CA ALA A 118 -17.09 -0.60 1.08
C ALA A 118 -16.31 -0.72 2.40
N ILE A 119 -15.12 -1.33 2.39
CA ILE A 119 -14.24 -1.39 3.56
C ILE A 119 -13.74 0.01 3.92
N MET A 120 -13.29 0.78 2.93
CA MET A 120 -12.77 2.15 3.13
C MET A 120 -13.84 3.12 3.64
N MET A 121 -15.12 2.90 3.34
CA MET A 121 -16.22 3.68 3.91
C MET A 121 -16.33 3.56 5.44
N ARG A 122 -15.73 2.53 6.05
CA ARG A 122 -15.68 2.33 7.50
C ARG A 122 -14.31 2.64 8.10
N TYR A 123 -13.45 3.34 7.37
CA TYR A 123 -12.12 3.69 7.86
C TYR A 123 -12.22 4.60 9.09
N PRO A 124 -11.62 4.23 10.24
CA PRO A 124 -11.89 4.89 11.52
C PRO A 124 -11.03 6.14 11.81
N LEU A 125 -10.00 6.42 11.00
CA LEU A 125 -9.20 7.64 11.16
C LEU A 125 -9.80 8.76 10.31
N ASP A 126 -10.50 9.69 10.97
CA ASP A 126 -10.91 10.95 10.38
C ASP A 126 -9.87 12.06 10.63
N ALA A 127 -10.05 13.20 9.96
CA ALA A 127 -9.13 14.34 10.05
C ALA A 127 -8.97 14.88 11.48
N THR A 128 -10.00 14.76 12.32
CA THR A 128 -9.97 15.22 13.71
C THR A 128 -9.07 14.32 14.55
N ARG A 129 -9.23 12.99 14.38
CA ARG A 129 -8.43 11.98 15.08
C ARG A 129 -6.97 12.03 14.65
N LEU A 130 -6.71 12.20 13.36
CA LEU A 130 -5.37 12.44 12.81
C LEU A 130 -4.68 13.66 13.44
N ALA A 131 -5.38 14.80 13.48
CA ALA A 131 -4.82 16.02 14.08
C ALA A 131 -4.53 15.85 15.57
N GLU A 132 -5.35 15.08 16.29
CA GLU A 132 -5.13 14.78 17.70
C GLU A 132 -3.89 13.89 17.91
N ILE A 133 -3.74 12.82 17.12
CA ILE A 133 -2.56 11.94 17.17
C ILE A 133 -1.27 12.75 16.93
N GLN A 134 -1.27 13.61 15.91
CA GLN A 134 -0.12 14.46 15.58
C GLN A 134 0.23 15.43 16.71
N ARG A 135 -0.77 16.03 17.37
CA ARG A 135 -0.54 16.90 18.53
C ARG A 135 0.10 16.14 19.69
N GLN A 136 -0.39 14.95 20.00
CA GLN A 136 0.13 14.15 21.11
C GLN A 136 1.55 13.65 20.85
N LEU A 137 1.84 13.21 19.63
CA LEU A 137 3.21 12.82 19.23
C LEU A 137 4.17 14.00 19.31
N ALA A 138 3.78 15.17 18.79
CA ALA A 138 4.61 16.38 18.86
C ALA A 138 4.93 16.78 20.31
N ALA A 139 3.95 16.68 21.22
CA ALA A 139 4.17 16.96 22.64
C ALA A 139 5.15 15.96 23.30
N ARG A 140 5.05 14.66 22.97
CA ARG A 140 5.98 13.64 23.47
C ARG A 140 7.39 13.83 22.95
N ASP A 141 7.53 14.13 21.66
CA ASP A 141 8.83 14.34 21.02
C ASP A 141 9.53 15.60 21.56
N ALA A 142 8.77 16.67 21.83
CA ALA A 142 9.28 17.87 22.50
C ALA A 142 9.77 17.57 23.93
N ALA A 143 8.97 16.86 24.73
CA ALA A 143 9.34 16.49 26.10
C ALA A 143 10.60 15.61 26.15
N ALA A 144 10.75 14.67 25.21
CA ALA A 144 11.93 13.83 25.09
C ALA A 144 13.18 14.63 24.70
N ALA A 145 13.05 15.60 23.78
CA ALA A 145 14.13 16.48 23.38
C ALA A 145 14.62 17.36 24.53
N ASP A 146 13.72 17.89 25.36
CA ASP A 146 14.08 18.72 26.51
C ASP A 146 14.71 17.89 27.63
N ALA A 147 14.24 16.66 27.87
CA ALA A 147 14.90 15.73 28.78
C ALA A 147 16.35 15.44 28.35
N SER A 148 16.59 15.21 27.06
CA SER A 148 17.94 14.97 26.51
C SER A 148 18.87 16.19 26.60
N LYS A 149 18.34 17.42 26.60
CA LYS A 149 19.15 18.64 26.77
C LYS A 149 19.53 18.89 28.24
N SER A 150 18.65 18.48 29.16
CA SER A 150 18.88 18.64 30.60
C SER A 150 19.91 17.66 31.17
N SER A 151 20.19 16.56 30.47
CA SER A 151 21.17 15.52 30.82
C SER A 151 22.56 15.76 30.20
N GLY A 152 23.04 17.00 30.19
CA GLY A 152 24.35 17.42 29.64
C GLY A 152 25.55 16.54 30.05
N PRO A 153 26.66 16.58 29.28
CA PRO A 153 27.63 15.51 29.13
C PRO A 153 28.19 15.03 30.47
N SER A 154 27.95 13.77 30.80
CA SER A 154 28.77 13.06 31.78
C SER A 154 30.20 13.07 31.24
N ASP A 155 31.05 13.93 31.81
CA ASP A 155 32.50 13.88 31.68
C ASP A 155 32.99 12.52 32.20
N SER A 156 32.87 11.48 31.38
CA SER A 156 33.69 10.29 31.53
C SER A 156 35.08 10.66 31.04
N HIS A 157 35.83 11.37 31.89
CA HIS A 157 37.28 11.32 31.87
C HIS A 157 37.66 9.84 31.99
N VAL A 158 37.86 9.18 30.85
CA VAL A 158 38.64 7.95 30.80
C VAL A 158 40.07 8.41 31.06
N PRO A 159 40.69 8.10 32.21
CA PRO A 159 42.08 8.42 32.38
C PRO A 159 42.85 7.59 31.35
N THR A 160 43.41 8.27 30.36
CA THR A 160 44.40 7.70 29.45
C THR A 160 45.59 7.29 30.29
N ASN A 161 45.59 6.03 30.74
CA ASN A 161 46.75 5.45 31.39
C ASN A 161 47.80 5.20 30.31
N ALA A 162 48.65 6.20 30.13
CA ALA A 162 49.93 6.07 29.49
C ALA A 162 50.81 5.19 30.38
N ALA A 163 50.97 3.92 30.00
CA ALA A 163 52.19 3.13 30.22
C ALA A 163 51.95 1.67 29.82
N LEU A 164 52.38 1.28 28.63
CA LEU A 164 53.22 0.09 28.45
C LEU A 164 54.15 0.39 27.27
N GLY A 165 55.44 0.54 27.59
CA GLY A 165 56.51 0.88 26.66
C GLY A 165 56.85 -0.26 25.69
N PRO A 166 57.77 0.00 24.74
CA PRO A 166 58.17 -0.97 23.73
C PRO A 166 59.21 -1.94 24.31
N ALA A 167 58.98 -3.25 24.18
CA ALA A 167 60.04 -4.25 24.25
C ALA A 167 59.58 -5.59 23.65
N GLU A 168 60.19 -5.88 22.51
CA GLU A 168 60.49 -7.21 21.92
C GLU A 168 59.38 -7.95 21.15
#